data_AF-Q9U8X4-F1
#
_entry.id   AF-Q9U8X4-F1
#
_cell.length_a   1.000
_cell.length_b   1.000
_cell.length_c   1.000
_cell.angle_alpha   90.00
_cell.angle_beta   90.00
_cell.angle_gamma   90.00
#
_symmetry.space_group_name_H-M   'P 1'
#
loop_
_entity.id
_entity.type
_entity.pdbx_description
1 polymer ?
#
loop_
_entity_poly.entity_id
_entity_poly.type
_entity_poly.pdbx_seq_one_letter_code
_entity_poly.pdbx_strand_id
1 'polypeptide(L)'
;FGLGNWNGAFNWDNKISGVQVLLAKLTSKQAYKDKVQGYVDYLISSQKKTPKGLVYIDQWGTLRHAANSALIALQAADLGINAATYRAYAKKQIDY
;
A
#
# COMPACT_ATOMS: atom_id res chain seq x y z
N PHE A 1 -10.23 -13.73 -13.54
CA PHE A 1 -9.19 -13.83 -12.49
C PHE A 1 -9.63 -13.04 -11.27
N GLY A 2 -10.27 -13.73 -10.32
CA GLY A 2 -10.82 -13.13 -9.11
C GLY A 2 -9.73 -12.89 -8.08
N LEU A 3 -9.22 -11.67 -8.03
CA LEU A 3 -8.62 -11.17 -6.80
C LEU A 3 -9.78 -11.17 -5.79
N GLY A 4 -9.74 -12.04 -4.78
CA GLY A 4 -10.83 -12.15 -3.78
C GLY A 4 -11.16 -10.80 -3.13
N ASN A 5 -12.24 -10.72 -2.35
CA ASN A 5 -12.71 -9.51 -1.66
C ASN A 5 -11.76 -8.99 -0.54
N TRP A 6 -10.45 -9.07 -0.76
CA TRP A 6 -9.41 -8.56 0.11
C TRP A 6 -9.25 -7.06 -0.14
N ASN A 7 -9.24 -6.29 0.94
CA ASN A 7 -9.00 -4.84 0.94
C ASN A 7 -7.54 -4.46 0.62
N GLY A 8 -6.79 -5.32 -0.08
CA GLY A 8 -5.38 -5.17 -0.42
C GLY A 8 -4.43 -5.85 0.57
N ALA A 9 -3.30 -6.35 0.07
CA ALA A 9 -2.19 -6.92 0.82
C ALA A 9 -0.96 -7.06 -0.08
N PHE A 10 0.23 -6.91 0.50
CA PHE A 10 1.50 -7.20 -0.17
C PHE A 10 2.51 -7.84 0.79
N ASN A 11 2.63 -9.16 0.70
CA ASN A 11 3.57 -9.96 1.49
C ASN A 11 4.03 -11.19 0.69
N TRP A 12 4.54 -12.23 1.34
CA TRP A 12 5.04 -13.43 0.68
C TRP A 12 3.94 -14.41 0.25
N ASP A 13 2.75 -14.33 0.85
CA ASP A 13 1.59 -15.18 0.54
C ASP A 13 0.65 -14.45 -0.45
N ASN A 14 0.34 -13.18 -0.19
CA ASN A 14 -0.61 -12.38 -0.94
C ASN A 14 0.07 -11.25 -1.73
N LYS A 15 -0.22 -11.15 -3.04
CA LYS A 15 0.38 -10.15 -3.96
C LYS A 15 -0.63 -9.16 -4.56
N ILE A 16 -1.84 -9.10 -4.01
CA ILE A 16 -2.98 -8.39 -4.61
C ILE A 16 -2.63 -6.93 -4.93
N SER A 17 -2.08 -6.18 -3.96
CA SER A 17 -1.77 -4.76 -4.16
C SER A 17 -0.61 -4.56 -5.15
N GLY A 18 0.38 -5.47 -5.14
CA GLY A 18 1.48 -5.44 -6.10
C GLY A 18 1.02 -5.70 -7.54
N VAL A 19 0.12 -6.66 -7.75
CA VAL A 19 -0.49 -6.94 -9.05
C VAL A 19 -1.35 -5.77 -9.52
N GLN A 20 -2.12 -5.14 -8.62
CA GLN A 20 -2.92 -3.96 -8.94
C GLN A 20 -2.06 -2.77 -9.38
N VAL A 21 -0.96 -2.50 -8.68
CA VAL A 21 0.03 -1.49 -9.08
C VAL A 21 0.59 -1.80 -10.46
N LEU A 22 1.01 -3.05 -10.70
CA LEU A 22 1.59 -3.46 -11.98
C LEU A 22 0.57 -3.30 -13.13
N LEU A 23 -0.67 -3.76 -12.94
CA LEU A 23 -1.73 -3.61 -13.93
C LEU A 23 -2.11 -2.14 -14.17
N ALA A 24 -2.12 -1.31 -13.12
CA ALA A 24 -2.32 0.13 -13.27
C ALA A 24 -1.22 0.77 -14.14
N LYS A 25 0.05 0.38 -13.93
CA LYS A 25 1.18 0.87 -14.72
C LYS A 25 1.13 0.42 -16.18
N LEU A 26 0.81 -0.86 -16.43
CA LEU A 26 0.84 -1.44 -17.78
C LEU A 26 -0.37 -1.05 -18.63
N THR A 27 -1.54 -0.90 -18.01
CA THR A 27 -2.80 -0.71 -18.76
C THR A 27 -3.36 0.70 -18.65
N SER A 28 -2.87 1.51 -17.71
CA SER A 28 -3.42 2.83 -17.37
C SER A 28 -4.91 2.85 -17.00
N LYS A 29 -5.55 1.69 -16.79
CA LYS A 29 -6.98 1.60 -16.46
C LYS A 29 -7.26 2.17 -15.07
N GLN A 30 -8.23 3.09 -15.01
CA GLN A 30 -8.62 3.77 -13.76
C GLN A 30 -9.05 2.80 -12.67
N ALA A 31 -9.77 1.73 -13.03
CA ALA A 31 -10.21 0.71 -12.07
C ALA A 31 -9.07 0.11 -11.23
N TYR A 32 -7.86 -0.04 -11.78
CA TYR A 32 -6.71 -0.52 -10.99
C TYR A 32 -6.12 0.58 -10.11
N LYS A 33 -6.07 1.83 -10.61
CA LYS A 33 -5.64 2.98 -9.81
C LYS A 33 -6.54 3.17 -8.59
N ASP A 34 -7.85 3.04 -8.76
CA ASP A 34 -8.83 3.16 -7.68
C ASP A 34 -8.63 2.10 -6.60
N LYS A 35 -8.29 0.86 -6.99
CA LYS A 35 -7.98 -0.21 -6.04
C LYS A 35 -6.69 0.05 -5.26
N VAL A 36 -5.64 0.53 -5.94
CA VAL A 36 -4.38 0.91 -5.27
C VAL A 36 -4.61 2.08 -4.32
N GLN A 37 -5.33 3.11 -4.77
CA GLN A 37 -5.70 4.27 -3.96
C GLN A 37 -6.45 3.84 -2.69
N GLY A 38 -7.51 3.04 -2.83
CA GLY A 38 -8.30 2.57 -1.69
C GLY A 38 -7.47 1.81 -0.65
N TYR A 39 -6.51 0.99 -1.10
CA TYR A 39 -5.61 0.28 -0.18
C TYR A 39 -4.67 1.22 0.57
N VAL A 40 -4.00 2.15 -0.12
CA VAL A 40 -3.05 3.07 0.51
C VAL A 40 -3.78 4.08 1.42
N ASP A 41 -4.95 4.57 1.01
CA ASP A 41 -5.79 5.44 1.82
C ASP A 41 -6.25 4.73 3.11
N TYR A 42 -6.62 3.45 3.04
CA TYR A 42 -6.93 2.64 4.22
C TYR A 42 -5.74 2.50 5.16
N LEU A 43 -4.53 2.22 4.64
CA LEU A 43 -3.31 2.13 5.44
C LEU A 43 -3.02 3.42 6.21
N ILE A 44 -3.21 4.57 5.54
CA ILE A 44 -2.95 5.89 6.12
C ILE A 44 -4.02 6.25 7.16
N SER A 45 -5.30 6.08 6.84
CA SER A 45 -6.40 6.64 7.64
C SER A 45 -6.95 5.69 8.71
N SER A 46 -7.05 4.38 8.43
CA SER A 46 -7.82 3.45 9.27
C SER A 46 -7.00 2.31 9.85
N GLN A 47 -5.94 1.87 9.17
CA GLN A 47 -5.13 0.77 9.67
C GLN A 47 -4.50 1.13 11.02
N LYS A 48 -4.49 0.15 11.94
CA LYS A 48 -3.90 0.24 13.27
C LYS A 48 -2.46 0.71 13.18
N LYS A 49 -2.10 1.65 14.05
CA LYS A 49 -0.75 2.18 14.19
C LYS A 49 -0.29 2.06 15.64
N THR A 50 1.02 1.98 15.85
CA THR A 50 1.61 2.19 17.17
C THR A 50 1.37 3.63 17.62
N PRO A 51 1.47 3.96 18.93
CA PRO A 51 1.36 5.33 19.40
C PRO A 51 2.36 6.31 18.75
N LYS A 52 3.50 5.81 18.25
CA LYS A 52 4.50 6.60 17.54
C LYS A 52 4.31 6.65 16.01
N GLY A 53 3.29 5.98 15.46
CA GLY A 53 2.88 6.12 14.06
C GLY A 53 3.33 5.03 13.07
N LEU A 54 3.95 3.94 13.54
CA LEU A 54 4.25 2.77 12.69
C LEU A 54 2.96 2.02 12.37
N VAL A 55 2.71 1.71 11.11
CA VAL A 55 1.60 0.85 10.70
C VAL A 55 1.81 -0.57 11.24
N TYR A 56 0.82 -1.07 11.98
CA TYR A 56 0.89 -2.37 12.65
C TYR A 56 -0.09 -3.34 11.98
N ILE A 57 0.41 -4.09 11.00
CA ILE A 57 -0.39 -5.02 10.19
C ILE A 57 -0.45 -6.42 10.84
N ASP A 58 0.69 -6.93 11.28
CA ASP A 58 0.81 -8.25 11.92
C ASP A 58 1.97 -8.22 12.92
N GLN A 59 1.94 -9.11 13.92
CA GLN A 59 3.01 -9.28 14.89
C GLN A 59 4.26 -9.94 14.28
N TRP A 60 4.09 -10.79 13.27
CA TRP A 60 5.17 -11.53 12.61
C TRP A 60 5.77 -10.71 11.47
N GLY A 61 6.89 -10.06 11.75
CA GLY A 61 7.57 -9.21 10.78
C GLY A 61 6.83 -7.89 10.56
N THR A 62 6.45 -7.23 11.66
CA THR A 62 5.76 -5.92 11.63
C THR A 62 6.49 -4.90 10.75
N LEU A 63 7.81 -4.74 10.92
CA LEU A 63 8.61 -3.80 10.11
C LEU A 63 8.65 -4.18 8.63
N ARG A 64 8.69 -5.48 8.31
CA ARG A 64 8.58 -5.96 6.92
C ARG A 64 7.23 -5.55 6.32
N HIS A 65 6.14 -5.69 7.06
CA HIS A 65 4.83 -5.27 6.57
C HIS A 65 4.74 -3.75 6.39
N ALA A 66 5.30 -2.97 7.31
CA ALA A 66 5.36 -1.51 7.18
C ALA A 66 6.16 -1.09 5.95
N ALA A 67 7.36 -1.65 5.75
CA ALA A 67 8.19 -1.40 4.58
C ALA A 67 7.53 -1.83 3.26
N ASN A 68 6.87 -3.00 3.23
CA ASN A 68 6.09 -3.42 2.07
C ASN A 68 4.95 -2.46 1.75
N SER A 69 4.26 -1.94 2.77
CA SER A 69 3.20 -0.95 2.59
C SER A 69 3.74 0.37 2.04
N ALA A 70 4.94 0.79 2.49
CA ALA A 70 5.63 1.96 2.01
C ALA A 70 6.02 1.82 0.53
N LEU A 71 6.51 0.64 0.12
CA LEU A 71 6.81 0.34 -1.28
C LEU A 71 5.57 0.51 -2.17
N ILE A 72 4.42 -0.06 -1.77
CA ILE A 72 3.17 0.10 -2.53
C ILE A 72 2.74 1.57 -2.62
N ALA A 73 2.86 2.33 -1.53
CA ALA A 73 2.55 3.76 -1.53
C ALA A 73 3.47 4.56 -2.46
N LEU A 74 4.77 4.25 -2.50
CA LEU A 74 5.72 4.88 -3.43
C LEU A 74 5.37 4.56 -4.89
N GLN A 75 5.07 3.29 -5.20
CA GLN A 75 4.66 2.92 -6.56
C GLN A 75 3.34 3.60 -6.98
N ALA A 76 2.39 3.77 -6.04
CA ALA A 76 1.17 4.51 -6.29
C ALA A 76 1.44 6.01 -6.55
N ALA A 77 2.37 6.61 -5.81
CA ALA A 77 2.79 7.99 -6.01
C ALA A 77 3.44 8.21 -7.38
N ASP A 78 4.23 7.25 -7.86
CA ASP A 78 4.86 7.29 -9.20
C ASP A 78 3.84 7.17 -10.33
N LEU A 79 2.65 6.60 -10.05
CA LEU A 79 1.50 6.61 -10.97
C LEU A 79 0.69 7.92 -10.92
N GLY A 80 1.12 8.91 -10.12
CA GLY A 80 0.46 10.19 -9.94
C GLY A 80 -0.68 10.19 -8.92
N ILE A 81 -0.86 9.10 -8.16
CA ILE A 81 -1.95 8.98 -7.18
C ILE A 81 -1.50 9.62 -5.87
N ASN A 82 -2.14 10.73 -5.49
CA ASN A 82 -1.95 11.44 -4.21
C ASN A 82 -0.47 11.55 -3.77
N ALA A 83 0.40 11.88 -4.75
CA ALA A 83 1.81 11.54 -4.69
C ALA A 83 2.57 12.14 -3.49
N ALA A 84 2.26 13.38 -3.11
CA ALA A 84 2.87 14.04 -1.96
C ALA A 84 2.54 13.31 -0.65
N THR A 85 1.25 13.02 -0.43
CA THR A 85 0.76 12.31 0.75
C THR A 85 1.36 10.92 0.86
N TYR A 86 1.41 10.17 -0.26
CA TYR A 86 1.88 8.79 -0.27
C TYR A 86 3.39 8.69 -0.07
N ARG A 87 4.17 9.60 -0.66
CA ARG A 87 5.62 9.69 -0.39
C ARG A 87 5.90 10.07 1.06
N ALA A 88 5.14 11.01 1.62
CA ALA A 88 5.29 11.39 3.03
C ALA A 88 4.95 10.23 3.98
N TYR A 89 3.87 9.49 3.71
CA TYR A 89 3.54 8.27 4.45
C TYR A 89 4.67 7.23 4.37
N ALA A 90 5.12 6.92 3.15
CA ALA A 90 6.17 5.93 2.94
C ALA A 90 7.47 6.31 3.67
N LYS A 91 7.88 7.57 3.59
CA LYS A 91 9.05 8.08 4.30
C LYS A 91 8.92 7.85 5.81
N LYS A 92 7.78 8.19 6.41
CA LYS A 92 7.54 7.96 7.84
C LYS A 92 7.64 6.49 8.25
N GLN A 93 7.23 5.56 7.39
CA GLN A 93 7.32 4.13 7.72
C GLN A 93 8.74 3.57 7.59
N ILE A 94 9.56 4.13 6.70
CA ILE A 94 10.96 3.73 6.50
C ILE A 94 11.89 4.40 7.52
N ASP A 95 11.58 5.64 7.93
CA ASP A 95 12.35 6.38 8.94
C ASP A 95 12.07 5.94 10.39
N TYR A 96 10.96 5.21 10.64
CA TYR A 96 10.54 4.78 11.98
C TYR A 96 11.49 3.73 12.56
#